data_AF-A0A2S9XED2-F1
#
_entry.id   AF-A0A2S9XED2-F1
#
_cell.length_a   1.000
_cell.length_b   1.000
_cell.length_c   1.000
_cell.angle_alpha   90.00
_cell.angle_beta   90.00
_cell.angle_gamma   90.00
#
_symmetry.space_group_name_H-M   'P 1'
#
loop_
_entity.id
_entity.type
_entity.pdbx_description
1 polymer ?
#
loop_
_entity_poly.entity_id
_entity_poly.type
_entity_poly.pdbx_seq_one_letter_code
_entity_poly.pdbx_strand_id
1 'polypeptide(L)'
;MFAHARVVALALLSLPLLACGPHGETGIPEGQETPWAEMDQSQRMEHMGAVVMPRMQAVFQGHDPDRFADFGCATCHGGGAGNGSFEMPNPALPTLDASKLYKKHRKVSPDMVKLMWKEVEPAMGEALALTYGLGDAEFSCASCHVVENQNE
;
A
#
# COMPACT_ATOMS: atom_id res chain seq x y z
N MET A 1 18.29 63.96 -19.52
CA MET A 1 19.36 62.94 -19.43
C MET A 1 19.06 62.10 -18.20
N PHE A 2 18.33 60.99 -18.35
CA PHE A 2 17.83 60.19 -17.24
C PHE A 2 18.72 58.97 -16.97
N ALA A 3 18.79 58.63 -15.68
CA ALA A 3 19.74 57.75 -15.03
C ALA A 3 19.53 56.26 -15.33
N HIS A 4 20.62 55.51 -15.17
CA HIS A 4 20.71 54.06 -15.34
C HIS A 4 19.94 53.33 -14.23
N ALA A 5 18.95 52.52 -14.58
CA ALA A 5 18.35 51.53 -13.69
C ALA A 5 18.95 50.15 -14.02
N ARG A 6 19.75 49.61 -13.09
CA ARG A 6 20.31 48.26 -13.15
C ARG A 6 19.20 47.25 -12.88
N VAL A 7 18.91 46.39 -13.86
CA VAL A 7 18.05 45.22 -13.69
C VAL A 7 18.83 44.16 -12.91
N VAL A 8 18.44 43.91 -11.66
CA VAL A 8 18.90 42.75 -10.89
C VAL A 8 17.97 41.60 -11.23
N ALA A 9 18.42 40.70 -12.08
CA ALA A 9 17.73 39.43 -12.34
C ALA A 9 18.02 38.47 -11.17
N LEU A 10 17.04 38.30 -10.28
CA LEU A 10 17.04 37.19 -9.32
C LEU A 10 16.80 35.89 -10.09
N ALA A 11 17.86 35.12 -10.32
CA ALA A 11 17.73 33.74 -10.78
C ALA A 11 17.28 32.88 -9.59
N LEU A 12 15.98 32.56 -9.53
CA LEU A 12 15.43 31.52 -8.66
C LEU A 12 15.95 30.17 -9.14
N LEU A 13 17.04 29.69 -8.53
CA LEU A 13 17.46 28.29 -8.62
C LEU A 13 16.41 27.43 -7.89
N SER A 14 15.48 26.85 -8.64
CA SER A 14 14.67 25.73 -8.18
C SER A 14 15.56 24.48 -8.12
N LEU A 15 16.02 24.15 -6.91
CA LEU A 15 16.70 22.90 -6.59
C LEU A 15 15.67 21.75 -6.70
N PRO A 16 15.83 20.76 -7.58
CA PRO A 16 14.97 19.59 -7.54
C PRO A 16 15.37 18.77 -6.32
N LEU A 17 14.49 18.73 -5.32
CA LEU A 17 14.59 17.76 -4.23
C LEU A 17 14.47 16.38 -4.86
N LEU A 18 15.58 15.65 -4.83
CA LEU A 18 15.67 14.25 -5.19
C LEU A 18 14.90 13.47 -4.11
N ALA A 19 13.59 13.31 -4.31
CA ALA A 19 12.71 12.55 -3.45
C ALA A 19 12.98 11.06 -3.62
N CYS A 20 13.88 10.51 -2.80
CA CYS A 20 13.80 9.10 -2.41
C CYS A 20 12.75 9.00 -1.28
N GLY A 21 11.50 9.28 -1.62
CA GLY A 21 10.36 9.10 -0.73
C GLY A 21 9.93 7.63 -0.63
N PRO A 22 9.03 7.28 0.30
CA PRO A 22 8.30 6.01 0.28
C PRO A 22 7.76 5.75 -1.12
N HIS A 23 7.66 4.48 -1.53
CA HIS A 23 7.07 4.16 -2.84
C HIS A 23 5.62 4.69 -2.84
N GLY A 24 5.37 5.77 -3.58
CA GLY A 24 4.03 6.34 -3.78
C GLY A 24 3.49 7.15 -2.61
N GLU A 25 3.56 8.47 -2.74
CA GLU A 25 2.58 9.35 -2.09
C GLU A 25 1.26 9.14 -2.84
N THR A 26 0.25 8.58 -2.17
CA THR A 26 -1.09 8.53 -2.75
C THR A 26 -1.85 9.75 -2.26
N GLY A 27 -2.29 10.59 -3.19
CA GLY A 27 -3.37 11.54 -2.89
C GLY A 27 -4.68 10.77 -2.74
N ILE A 28 -5.70 11.42 -2.16
CA ILE A 28 -7.07 10.89 -2.18
C ILE A 28 -7.46 10.62 -3.65
N PRO A 29 -7.79 9.37 -4.04
CA PRO A 29 -8.22 9.07 -5.41
C PRO A 29 -9.43 9.91 -5.83
N GLU A 30 -9.49 10.28 -7.11
CA GLU A 30 -10.66 10.97 -7.66
C GLU A 30 -11.92 10.13 -7.44
N GLY A 31 -12.91 10.68 -6.72
CA GLY A 31 -14.14 9.99 -6.33
C GLY A 31 -14.18 9.43 -4.91
N GLN A 32 -13.10 9.56 -4.12
CA GLN A 32 -13.11 9.26 -2.69
C GLN A 32 -13.34 10.55 -1.89
N GLU A 33 -14.54 10.73 -1.32
CA GLU A 33 -14.88 11.95 -0.57
C GLU A 33 -14.26 11.99 0.83
N THR A 34 -14.10 10.82 1.46
CA THR A 34 -13.61 10.69 2.85
C THR A 34 -12.27 9.94 2.87
N PRO A 35 -11.21 10.50 3.49
CA PRO A 35 -9.97 9.77 3.74
C PRO A 35 -10.23 8.50 4.54
N TRP A 36 -9.52 7.40 4.25
CA TRP A 36 -9.68 6.14 4.99
C TRP A 36 -9.55 6.30 6.52
N ALA A 37 -8.64 7.19 6.95
CA ALA A 37 -8.42 7.51 8.36
C ALA A 37 -9.66 8.12 9.04
N GLU A 38 -10.53 8.78 8.29
CA GLU A 38 -11.73 9.48 8.78
C GLU A 38 -13.02 8.64 8.63
N MET A 39 -12.96 7.53 7.88
CA MET A 39 -14.10 6.62 7.72
C MET A 39 -14.43 5.88 9.02
N ASP A 40 -15.72 5.79 9.35
CA ASP A 40 -16.23 4.89 10.37
C ASP A 40 -16.24 3.42 9.90
N GLN A 41 -16.59 2.49 10.80
CA GLN A 41 -16.59 1.06 10.47
C GLN A 41 -17.52 0.71 9.29
N SER A 42 -18.69 1.34 9.21
CA SER A 42 -19.65 1.05 8.15
C SER A 42 -19.16 1.55 6.79
N GLN A 43 -18.57 2.75 6.76
CA GLN A 43 -17.95 3.34 5.57
C GLN A 43 -16.76 2.52 5.11
N ARG A 44 -15.92 2.04 6.04
CA ARG A 44 -14.79 1.15 5.72
C ARG A 44 -15.25 -0.17 5.11
N MET A 45 -16.33 -0.77 5.63
CA MET A 45 -16.88 -2.00 5.08
C MET A 45 -17.46 -1.81 3.68
N GLU A 46 -18.18 -0.72 3.45
CA GLU A 46 -18.68 -0.37 2.12
C GLU A 46 -17.53 -0.13 1.14
N HIS A 47 -16.51 0.64 1.54
CA HIS A 47 -15.32 0.91 0.74
C HIS A 47 -14.53 -0.37 0.42
N MET A 48 -14.38 -1.26 1.41
CA MET A 48 -13.73 -2.56 1.22
C MET A 48 -14.48 -3.41 0.18
N GLY A 49 -15.80 -3.44 0.22
CA GLY A 49 -16.62 -4.20 -0.74
C GLY A 49 -16.65 -3.58 -2.14
N ALA A 50 -16.77 -2.26 -2.24
CA ALA A 50 -17.00 -1.55 -3.50
C ALA A 50 -15.70 -1.22 -4.25
N VAL A 51 -14.60 -0.95 -3.53
CA VAL A 51 -13.34 -0.47 -4.12
C VAL A 51 -12.24 -1.50 -3.98
N VAL A 52 -11.95 -1.93 -2.75
CA VAL A 52 -10.77 -2.78 -2.48
C VAL A 52 -10.95 -4.18 -3.03
N MET A 53 -12.08 -4.84 -2.73
CA MET A 53 -12.33 -6.24 -3.09
C MET A 53 -12.26 -6.50 -4.61
N PRO A 54 -12.99 -5.78 -5.48
CA PRO A 54 -12.90 -6.02 -6.92
C PRO A 54 -11.52 -5.73 -7.50
N ARG A 55 -10.84 -4.69 -6.99
CA ARG A 55 -9.48 -4.35 -7.42
C ARG A 55 -8.49 -5.44 -7.04
N MET A 56 -8.53 -5.92 -5.80
CA MET A 56 -7.63 -6.97 -5.35
C MET A 56 -7.95 -8.30 -6.02
N GLN A 57 -9.22 -8.64 -6.21
CA GLN A 57 -9.60 -9.83 -6.93
C GLN A 57 -8.98 -9.84 -8.34
N ALA A 58 -9.05 -8.73 -9.07
CA ALA A 58 -8.44 -8.60 -10.38
C ALA A 58 -6.91 -8.79 -10.35
N VAL A 59 -6.21 -8.20 -9.37
CA VAL A 59 -4.76 -8.35 -9.20
C VAL A 59 -4.38 -9.80 -8.94
N PHE A 60 -5.06 -10.46 -8.00
CA PHE A 60 -4.74 -11.83 -7.61
C PHE A 60 -5.12 -12.86 -8.68
N GLN A 61 -6.33 -12.78 -9.24
CA GLN A 61 -6.77 -13.69 -10.30
C GLN A 61 -6.03 -13.43 -11.62
N GLY A 62 -5.56 -12.21 -11.86
CA GLY A 62 -4.66 -11.90 -12.98
C GLY A 62 -3.28 -12.53 -12.85
N HIS A 63 -2.82 -12.80 -11.63
CA HIS A 63 -1.56 -13.49 -11.37
C HIS A 63 -1.68 -15.01 -11.52
N ASP A 64 -2.67 -15.61 -10.85
CA ASP A 64 -2.90 -17.06 -10.85
C ASP A 64 -4.40 -17.34 -10.62
N PRO A 65 -5.19 -17.46 -11.71
CA PRO A 65 -6.65 -17.57 -11.61
C PRO A 65 -7.09 -18.87 -10.94
N ASP A 66 -6.35 -19.97 -11.11
CA ASP A 66 -6.69 -21.26 -10.51
C ASP A 66 -6.43 -21.23 -9.00
N ARG A 67 -5.30 -20.65 -8.58
CA ARG A 67 -4.98 -20.52 -7.15
C ARG A 67 -5.90 -19.56 -6.41
N PHE A 68 -6.34 -18.49 -7.07
CA PHE A 68 -7.17 -17.43 -6.48
C PHE A 68 -8.63 -17.47 -6.98
N ALA A 69 -9.12 -18.64 -7.40
CA ALA A 69 -10.50 -18.84 -7.83
C ALA A 69 -11.51 -18.43 -6.73
N ASP A 70 -11.20 -18.77 -5.48
CA ASP A 70 -12.00 -18.45 -4.29
C ASP A 70 -11.53 -17.17 -3.58
N PHE A 71 -10.99 -16.20 -4.32
CA PHE A 71 -10.56 -14.92 -3.73
C PHE A 71 -11.73 -14.22 -3.03
N GLY A 72 -11.51 -13.74 -1.81
CA GLY A 72 -12.52 -13.00 -1.05
C GLY A 72 -11.99 -12.45 0.27
N CYS A 73 -12.91 -12.00 1.13
CA CYS A 73 -12.56 -11.33 2.39
C CYS A 73 -11.58 -12.15 3.26
N ALA A 74 -11.75 -13.48 3.30
CA ALA A 74 -10.90 -14.38 4.08
C ALA A 74 -9.47 -14.50 3.52
N THR A 75 -9.23 -14.17 2.25
CA THR A 75 -7.88 -14.14 1.67
C THR A 75 -7.00 -13.14 2.42
N CYS A 76 -7.56 -12.00 2.78
CA CYS A 76 -6.87 -10.96 3.55
C CYS A 76 -7.09 -11.14 5.05
N HIS A 77 -8.34 -11.25 5.52
CA HIS A 77 -8.70 -11.19 6.94
C HIS A 77 -8.75 -12.56 7.66
N GLY A 78 -8.53 -13.67 6.95
CA GLY A 78 -8.54 -15.01 7.54
C GLY A 78 -9.82 -15.31 8.33
N GLY A 79 -9.65 -15.80 9.56
CA GLY A 79 -10.77 -16.09 10.48
C GLY A 79 -11.60 -14.85 10.86
N GLY A 80 -11.00 -13.66 10.81
CA GLY A 80 -11.68 -12.38 11.06
C GLY A 80 -12.81 -12.10 10.07
N ALA A 81 -12.72 -12.61 8.83
CA ALA A 81 -13.84 -12.51 7.89
C ALA A 81 -15.05 -13.37 8.30
N GLY A 82 -14.81 -14.53 8.91
CA GLY A 82 -15.86 -15.48 9.28
C GLY A 82 -16.62 -15.09 10.55
N ASN A 83 -15.99 -14.36 11.46
CA ASN A 83 -16.60 -13.89 12.71
C ASN A 83 -17.01 -12.40 12.68
N GLY A 84 -16.74 -11.71 11.57
CA GLY A 84 -17.06 -10.30 11.37
C GLY A 84 -16.14 -9.29 12.08
N SER A 85 -15.02 -9.73 12.68
CA SER A 85 -14.04 -8.82 13.29
C SER A 85 -13.16 -8.14 12.25
N PHE A 86 -12.93 -8.79 11.11
CA PHE A 86 -12.03 -8.36 10.04
C PHE A 86 -10.64 -7.96 10.54
N GLU A 87 -10.20 -8.54 11.66
CA GLU A 87 -8.93 -8.22 12.29
C GLU A 87 -7.75 -8.56 11.37
N MET A 88 -6.75 -7.69 11.42
CA MET A 88 -5.47 -7.78 10.72
C MET A 88 -4.36 -7.50 11.74
N PRO A 89 -3.16 -8.09 11.57
CA PRO A 89 -2.74 -8.96 10.47
C PRO A 89 -3.37 -10.35 10.53
N ASN A 90 -3.39 -11.05 9.38
CA ASN A 90 -3.92 -12.40 9.27
C ASN A 90 -2.84 -13.44 9.61
N PRO A 91 -2.95 -14.18 10.73
CA PRO A 91 -1.95 -15.14 11.15
C PRO A 91 -1.87 -16.38 10.26
N ALA A 92 -2.81 -16.59 9.33
CA ALA A 92 -2.75 -17.67 8.35
C ALA A 92 -1.86 -17.33 7.14
N LEU A 93 -1.46 -16.05 6.98
CA LEU A 93 -0.47 -15.67 5.98
C LEU A 93 0.95 -16.01 6.46
N PRO A 94 1.92 -16.21 5.53
CA PRO A 94 3.31 -16.46 5.94
C PRO A 94 3.84 -15.36 6.85
N THR A 95 4.39 -15.73 8.00
CA THR A 95 5.13 -14.82 8.88
C THR A 95 6.39 -14.32 8.18
N LEU A 96 6.57 -13.00 8.18
CA LEU A 96 7.71 -12.35 7.56
C LEU A 96 8.79 -11.99 8.58
N ASP A 97 10.03 -11.86 8.10
CA ASP A 97 11.19 -11.52 8.91
C ASP A 97 11.72 -10.19 8.38
N ALA A 98 11.55 -9.10 9.12
CA ALA A 98 11.88 -7.75 8.65
C ALA A 98 13.35 -7.63 8.24
N SER A 99 14.26 -8.24 9.00
CA SER A 99 15.71 -8.24 8.74
C SER A 99 16.09 -8.91 7.40
N LYS A 100 15.23 -9.79 6.88
CA LYS A 100 15.49 -10.63 5.69
C LYS A 100 14.32 -10.64 4.72
N LEU A 101 13.44 -9.64 4.77
CA LEU A 101 12.13 -9.64 4.12
C LEU A 101 12.25 -10.02 2.63
N TYR A 102 13.20 -9.38 1.93
CA TYR A 102 13.48 -9.69 0.53
C TYR A 102 14.33 -10.94 0.33
N LYS A 103 15.42 -11.10 1.08
CA LYS A 103 16.41 -12.16 0.80
C LYS A 103 15.86 -13.55 1.11
N LYS A 104 15.06 -13.71 2.16
CA LYS A 104 14.51 -15.00 2.58
C LYS A 104 13.28 -15.34 1.76
N HIS A 105 12.28 -14.45 1.73
CA HIS A 105 10.98 -14.76 1.12
C HIS A 105 11.03 -14.80 -0.41
N ARG A 106 11.84 -13.95 -1.06
CA ARG A 106 12.02 -14.01 -2.52
C ARG A 106 12.70 -15.30 -2.99
N LYS A 107 13.52 -15.94 -2.15
CA LYS A 107 14.13 -17.24 -2.50
C LYS A 107 13.11 -18.39 -2.45
N VAL A 108 12.12 -18.28 -1.57
CA VAL A 108 11.09 -19.31 -1.39
C VAL A 108 9.98 -19.14 -2.43
N SER A 109 9.48 -17.91 -2.59
CA SER A 109 8.34 -17.60 -3.44
C SER A 109 8.59 -16.30 -4.23
N PRO A 110 9.49 -16.30 -5.22
CA PRO A 110 9.90 -15.08 -5.95
C PRO A 110 8.72 -14.38 -6.62
N ASP A 111 7.81 -15.14 -7.23
CA ASP A 111 6.66 -14.59 -7.96
C ASP A 111 5.62 -14.00 -7.01
N MET A 112 5.38 -14.64 -5.86
CA MET A 112 4.49 -14.09 -4.83
C MET A 112 5.06 -12.82 -4.21
N VAL A 113 6.37 -12.79 -3.89
CA VAL A 113 6.99 -11.57 -3.36
C VAL A 113 6.92 -10.46 -4.40
N LYS A 114 7.12 -10.77 -5.68
CA LYS A 114 6.97 -9.80 -6.77
C LYS A 114 5.53 -9.30 -6.87
N LEU A 115 4.52 -10.18 -6.81
CA LEU A 115 3.10 -9.80 -6.81
C LEU A 115 2.78 -8.87 -5.64
N MET A 116 3.17 -9.25 -4.42
CA MET A 116 2.91 -8.47 -3.22
C MET A 116 3.53 -7.08 -3.31
N TRP A 117 4.79 -7.01 -3.72
CA TRP A 117 5.55 -5.77 -3.78
C TRP A 117 5.12 -4.84 -4.93
N LYS A 118 4.90 -5.40 -6.12
CA LYS A 118 4.70 -4.59 -7.33
C LYS A 118 3.24 -4.29 -7.64
N GLU A 119 2.32 -5.11 -7.16
CA GLU A 119 0.91 -5.00 -7.53
C GLU A 119 0.05 -4.79 -6.28
N VAL A 120 0.14 -5.66 -5.27
CA VAL A 120 -0.78 -5.63 -4.12
C VAL A 120 -0.52 -4.43 -3.23
N GLU A 121 0.72 -4.19 -2.78
CA GLU A 121 1.05 -3.09 -1.88
C GLU A 121 0.71 -1.71 -2.51
N PRO A 122 1.10 -1.40 -3.76
CA PRO A 122 0.68 -0.17 -4.41
C PRO A 122 -0.84 -0.06 -4.58
N ALA A 123 -1.49 -1.13 -5.06
CA ALA A 123 -2.92 -1.09 -5.31
C ALA A 123 -3.74 -0.92 -4.03
N MET A 124 -3.28 -1.46 -2.90
CA MET A 124 -3.88 -1.23 -1.59
C MET A 124 -3.63 0.17 -1.08
N GLY A 125 -2.39 0.67 -1.15
CA GLY A 125 -2.07 2.04 -0.75
C GLY A 125 -2.92 3.05 -1.53
N GLU A 126 -3.05 2.88 -2.84
CA GLU A 126 -3.90 3.72 -3.68
C GLU A 126 -5.39 3.54 -3.36
N ALA A 127 -5.88 2.31 -3.20
CA ALA A 127 -7.29 2.08 -2.90
C ALA A 127 -7.70 2.64 -1.53
N LEU A 128 -6.76 2.77 -0.59
CA LEU A 128 -7.01 3.30 0.76
C LEU A 128 -6.61 4.77 0.91
N ALA A 129 -5.99 5.38 -0.11
CA ALA A 129 -5.38 6.71 0.00
C ALA A 129 -4.35 6.79 1.14
N LEU A 130 -3.51 5.77 1.28
CA LEU A 130 -2.45 5.67 2.27
C LEU A 130 -1.08 5.69 1.58
N THR A 131 -0.09 6.30 2.25
CA THR A 131 1.31 6.09 1.87
C THR A 131 1.67 4.61 1.98
N TYR A 132 2.49 4.09 1.05
CA TYR A 132 2.85 2.67 1.07
C TYR A 132 4.35 2.39 0.91
N GLY A 133 4.77 1.20 1.32
CA GLY A 133 6.15 0.73 1.19
C GLY A 133 6.88 0.55 2.53
N LEU A 134 8.17 0.88 2.56
CA LEU A 134 9.03 0.72 3.73
C LEU A 134 9.12 1.98 4.59
N GLY A 135 9.60 1.81 5.82
CA GLY A 135 9.83 2.89 6.76
C GLY A 135 8.53 3.29 7.42
N ASP A 136 8.23 4.59 7.43
CA ASP A 136 7.08 5.18 8.12
C ASP A 136 5.78 5.17 7.27
N ALA A 137 5.69 4.28 6.27
CA ALA A 137 4.51 4.16 5.43
C ALA A 137 3.31 3.64 6.21
N GLU A 138 2.13 4.20 5.93
CA GLU A 138 0.87 3.81 6.58
C GLU A 138 0.39 2.42 6.16
N PHE A 139 0.69 2.01 4.93
CA PHE A 139 0.43 0.68 4.41
C PHE A 139 1.73 -0.04 4.05
N SER A 140 1.93 -1.26 4.52
CA SER A 140 3.14 -2.04 4.23
C SER A 140 2.85 -3.53 4.28
N CYS A 141 3.89 -4.35 4.09
CA CYS A 141 3.83 -5.79 4.28
C CYS A 141 3.23 -6.18 5.66
N ALA A 142 3.48 -5.37 6.69
CA ALA A 142 2.99 -5.58 8.05
C ALA A 142 1.49 -5.28 8.24
N SER A 143 0.85 -4.61 7.27
CA SER A 143 -0.59 -4.37 7.29
C SER A 143 -1.40 -5.67 7.16
N CYS A 144 -0.83 -6.68 6.47
CA CYS A 144 -1.49 -7.97 6.26
C CYS A 144 -0.78 -9.14 6.95
N HIS A 145 0.56 -9.13 6.93
CA HIS A 145 1.36 -10.22 7.48
C HIS A 145 1.77 -9.95 8.91
N VAL A 146 1.90 -11.03 9.70
CA VAL A 146 2.69 -10.98 10.93
C VAL A 146 4.15 -10.77 10.53
N VAL A 147 4.80 -9.74 11.08
CA VAL A 147 6.21 -9.44 10.81
C VAL A 147 6.98 -9.43 12.13
N GLU A 148 8.03 -10.24 12.19
CA GLU A 148 8.93 -10.32 13.33
C GLU A 148 10.20 -9.48 13.07
N ASN A 149 10.93 -9.17 14.14
CA ASN A 149 12.25 -8.51 14.11
C ASN A 149 12.24 -7.09 13.52
N GLN A 150 11.16 -6.32 13.70
CA GLN A 150 11.04 -4.97 13.12
C GLN A 150 11.96 -3.91 13.76
N ASN A 151 12.50 -4.17 14.95
CA ASN A 151 13.29 -3.24 15.75
C ASN A 151 14.70 -3.76 16.10
N GLU A 152 15.15 -4.82 15.42
CA GLU A 152 16.46 -5.47 15.65
C GLU A 152 17.49 -5.11 14.58
#